data_AF-A0A4W5L7C0-F1
#
_entry.id   AF-A0A4W5L7C0-F1
#
_cell.length_a   1.000
_cell.length_b   1.000
_cell.length_c   1.000
_cell.angle_alpha   90.00
_cell.angle_beta   90.00
_cell.angle_gamma   90.00
#
_symmetry.space_group_name_H-M   'P 1'
#
loop_
_entity.id
_entity.type
_entity.pdbx_description
1 polymer ?
#
loop_
_entity_poly.entity_id
_entity_poly.type
_entity_poly.pdbx_seq_one_letter_code
_entity_poly.pdbx_strand_id
1 'polypeptide(L)'
;LPFSEIRNQSHEFPLKVAKYPENRNRNRYRDVSPFDHSRVKLENTENDYINASLVVMEEAQRSYILTQGPLRNTCGHFWLMIWEQNTKAVIMLNRVIEKGSEKCAQYWPTQDEHEMSFRDTHFLITLVSEDVKSYYTTRVLELQNDKVSVFNMVEV
;
A
#
# COMPACT_ATOMS: atom_id res chain seq x y z
N LEU A 1 3.19 29.61 -5.86
CA LEU A 1 3.80 29.60 -4.50
C LEU A 1 5.16 28.94 -4.59
N PRO A 2 6.25 29.59 -4.14
CA PRO A 2 7.54 28.94 -3.88
C PRO A 2 7.38 27.68 -3.01
N PHE A 3 8.21 26.66 -3.23
CA PHE A 3 8.17 25.40 -2.48
C PHE A 3 8.26 25.60 -0.94
N SER A 4 9.05 26.57 -0.49
CA SER A 4 9.20 26.93 0.92
C SER A 4 7.90 27.44 1.53
N GLU A 5 7.08 28.18 0.76
CA GLU A 5 5.81 28.70 1.25
C GLU A 5 4.77 27.60 1.41
N ILE A 6 4.74 26.63 0.48
CA ILE A 6 3.84 25.46 0.58
C ILE A 6 4.12 24.70 1.87
N ARG A 7 5.40 24.43 2.17
CA ARG A 7 5.78 23.73 3.41
C ARG A 7 5.32 24.46 4.67
N ASN A 8 5.45 25.79 4.70
CA ASN A 8 5.06 26.59 5.86
C ASN A 8 3.54 26.71 6.03
N GLN A 9 2.78 26.51 4.94
CA GLN A 9 1.32 26.54 4.93
C GLN A 9 0.68 25.16 5.13
N SER A 10 1.48 24.08 5.08
CA SER A 10 0.98 22.73 5.31
C SER A 10 0.43 22.57 6.71
N HIS A 11 -0.75 21.96 6.82
CA HIS A 11 -1.35 21.64 8.10
C HIS A 11 -0.54 20.57 8.85
N GLU A 12 -0.44 20.75 10.17
CA GLU A 12 0.05 19.73 11.09
C GLU A 12 -1.13 19.11 11.84
N PHE A 13 -1.24 17.79 11.78
CA PHE A 13 -2.22 17.02 12.53
C PHE A 13 -1.54 15.94 13.39
N PRO A 14 -2.24 15.38 14.39
CA PRO A 14 -1.70 14.32 15.24
C PRO A 14 -1.25 13.07 14.46
N LEU A 15 -0.16 12.45 14.93
CA LEU A 15 0.46 11.23 14.40
C LEU A 15 0.55 10.12 15.46
N LYS A 16 -0.28 10.18 16.51
CA LYS A 16 -0.13 9.43 17.76
C LYS A 16 -0.03 7.92 17.51
N VAL A 17 -0.93 7.36 16.70
CA VAL A 17 -0.98 5.91 16.46
C VAL A 17 0.27 5.44 15.71
N ALA A 18 0.72 6.20 14.71
CA ALA A 18 1.91 5.89 13.94
C ALA A 18 3.21 5.89 14.77
N LYS A 19 3.22 6.60 15.91
CA LYS A 19 4.37 6.72 16.82
C LYS A 19 4.35 5.73 17.99
N TYR A 20 3.34 4.88 18.13
CA TYR A 20 3.36 3.83 19.15
C TYR A 20 4.54 2.87 18.94
N PRO A 21 5.22 2.40 20.02
CA PRO A 21 6.38 1.53 19.92
C PRO A 21 6.16 0.28 19.06
N GLU A 22 5.00 -0.34 19.17
CA GLU A 22 4.57 -1.53 18.42
C GLU A 22 4.40 -1.29 16.91
N ASN A 23 4.21 -0.04 16.49
CA ASN A 23 4.03 0.35 15.09
C ASN A 23 5.33 0.78 14.41
N ARG A 24 6.43 0.89 15.16
CA ARG A 24 7.71 1.37 14.64
C ARG A 24 8.25 0.52 13.49
N ASN A 25 8.07 -0.80 13.53
CA ASN A 25 8.50 -1.73 12.48
C ASN A 25 7.51 -1.81 11.29
N ARG A 26 6.39 -1.08 11.33
CA ARG A 26 5.43 -0.96 10.21
C ARG A 26 5.68 0.31 9.39
N ASN A 27 6.61 1.17 9.82
CA ASN A 27 7.01 2.41 9.15
C ASN A 27 8.35 2.26 8.44
N ARG A 28 8.39 2.53 7.13
CA ARG A 28 9.64 2.52 6.35
C ARG A 28 10.57 3.67 6.73
N TYR A 29 9.99 4.84 7.02
CA TYR A 29 10.72 6.05 7.39
C TYR A 29 10.19 6.60 8.71
N ARG A 30 11.08 7.15 9.54
CA ARG A 30 10.71 7.69 10.88
C ARG A 30 9.93 9.00 10.78
N ASP A 31 10.19 9.75 9.73
CA ASP A 31 9.72 11.10 9.44
C ASP A 31 8.52 11.12 8.48
N VAL A 32 8.06 9.95 8.00
CA VAL A 32 6.86 9.84 7.16
C VAL A 32 5.83 8.97 7.89
N SER A 33 4.69 9.56 8.24
CA SER A 33 3.64 8.89 9.01
C SER A 33 2.25 9.42 8.62
N PRO A 34 1.21 8.58 8.59
CA PRO A 34 -0.14 9.04 8.29
C PRO A 34 -0.73 9.80 9.48
N PHE A 35 -1.56 10.81 9.19
CA PHE A 35 -2.30 11.52 10.24
C PHE A 35 -3.39 10.64 10.85
N ASP A 36 -3.63 10.79 12.15
CA ASP A 36 -4.57 9.95 12.89
C ASP A 36 -6.01 10.04 12.35
N HIS A 37 -6.39 11.21 11.81
CA HIS A 37 -7.75 11.47 11.30
C HIS A 37 -8.00 10.88 9.90
N SER A 38 -6.96 10.59 9.12
CA SER A 38 -7.06 10.11 7.74
C SER A 38 -6.37 8.79 7.48
N ARG A 39 -5.69 8.21 8.49
CA ARG A 39 -5.06 6.90 8.33
C ARG A 39 -6.10 5.84 7.96
N VAL A 40 -5.71 4.93 7.07
CA VAL A 40 -6.48 3.71 6.83
C VAL A 40 -6.33 2.80 8.06
N LYS A 41 -7.41 2.12 8.43
CA LYS A 41 -7.44 1.19 9.56
C LYS A 41 -7.77 -0.20 9.02
N LEU A 42 -6.94 -1.18 9.36
CA LEU A 42 -7.21 -2.57 9.02
C LEU A 42 -8.29 -3.12 9.95
N GLU A 43 -9.23 -3.89 9.41
CA GLU A 43 -10.25 -4.58 10.19
C GLU A 43 -9.78 -6.00 10.54
N ASN A 44 -10.38 -6.60 11.57
CA ASN A 44 -10.13 -8.00 11.95
C ASN A 44 -8.65 -8.37 12.25
N THR A 45 -7.82 -7.40 12.64
CA THR A 45 -6.46 -7.62 13.12
C THR A 45 -6.32 -7.16 14.57
N GLU A 46 -5.34 -7.71 15.31
CA GLU A 46 -5.03 -7.23 16.67
C GLU A 46 -4.47 -5.79 16.67
N ASN A 47 -3.88 -5.36 15.54
CA ASN A 47 -3.28 -4.05 15.35
C ASN A 47 -3.73 -3.46 14.01
N ASP A 48 -4.62 -2.46 14.09
CA ASP A 48 -5.27 -1.80 12.96
C ASP A 48 -4.32 -0.92 12.11
N TYR A 49 -3.05 -0.82 12.49
CA TYR A 49 -2.14 0.14 11.89
C TYR A 49 -1.50 -0.35 10.58
N ILE A 50 -1.66 0.48 9.55
CA ILE A 50 -0.87 0.47 8.32
C ILE A 50 -0.46 1.92 7.98
N ASN A 51 0.74 2.12 7.43
CA ASN A 51 1.19 3.45 7.00
C ASN A 51 0.56 3.81 5.65
N ALA A 52 -0.72 4.18 5.70
CA ALA A 52 -1.52 4.61 4.56
C ALA A 52 -2.50 5.71 4.99
N SER A 53 -2.77 6.66 4.11
CA SER A 53 -3.71 7.76 4.31
C SER A 53 -4.77 7.78 3.21
N LEU A 54 -6.03 7.93 3.60
CA LEU A 54 -7.12 8.23 2.70
C LEU A 54 -7.11 9.74 2.39
N VAL A 55 -6.96 10.08 1.12
CA VAL A 55 -7.05 11.44 0.60
C VAL A 55 -8.32 11.58 -0.21
N VAL A 56 -9.23 12.43 0.28
CA VAL A 56 -10.51 12.73 -0.37
C VAL A 56 -10.41 14.11 -1.01
N MET A 57 -10.65 14.16 -2.31
CA MET A 57 -10.70 15.37 -3.11
C MET A 57 -12.17 15.64 -3.46
N GLU A 58 -12.86 16.38 -2.59
CA GLU A 58 -14.32 16.60 -2.69
C GLU A 58 -14.70 17.27 -4.02
N GLU A 59 -13.98 18.31 -4.44
CA GLU A 59 -14.24 19.03 -5.70
C GLU A 59 -14.11 18.11 -6.93
N ALA A 60 -13.15 17.18 -6.90
CA ALA A 60 -12.91 16.24 -7.98
C ALA A 60 -13.80 14.98 -7.88
N GLN A 61 -14.55 14.81 -6.79
CA GLN A 61 -15.31 13.60 -6.45
C GLN A 61 -14.44 12.34 -6.56
N ARG A 62 -13.21 12.41 -6.02
CA ARG A 62 -12.22 11.32 -6.07
C ARG A 62 -11.61 11.07 -4.71
N SER A 63 -11.30 9.81 -4.46
CA SER A 63 -10.58 9.37 -3.27
C SER A 63 -9.40 8.50 -3.69
N TYR A 64 -8.30 8.64 -2.94
CA TYR A 64 -7.06 7.91 -3.16
C TYR A 64 -6.56 7.39 -1.82
N ILE A 65 -5.92 6.22 -1.84
CA ILE A 65 -5.10 5.78 -0.72
C ILE A 65 -3.65 5.99 -1.12
N LEU A 66 -2.95 6.86 -0.38
CA LEU A 66 -1.50 6.98 -0.48
C LEU A 66 -0.86 6.15 0.63
N THR A 67 0.06 5.26 0.27
CA THR A 67 0.73 4.36 1.20
C THR A 67 2.23 4.31 0.89
N GLN A 68 3.04 3.99 1.90
CA GLN A 68 4.45 3.66 1.67
C GLN A 68 4.58 2.40 0.81
N GLY A 69 5.73 2.24 0.14
CA GLY A 69 6.11 0.95 -0.45
C GLY A 69 6.18 -0.13 0.64
N PRO A 70 5.41 -1.23 0.54
CA PRO A 70 5.34 -2.27 1.58
C PRO A 70 6.71 -2.71 2.06
N LEU A 71 6.86 -2.89 3.38
CA LEU A 71 7.94 -3.64 4.00
C LEU A 71 7.61 -5.13 3.92
N ARG A 72 8.63 -6.00 4.03
CA ARG A 72 8.47 -7.46 4.00
C ARG A 72 7.45 -7.98 5.02
N ASN A 73 7.41 -7.40 6.22
CA ASN A 73 6.47 -7.72 7.29
C ASN A 73 5.11 -6.99 7.18
N THR A 74 4.88 -6.25 6.09
CA THR A 74 3.63 -5.50 5.86
C THR A 74 2.99 -5.79 4.50
N CYS A 75 3.53 -6.71 3.71
CA CYS A 75 2.92 -7.09 2.43
C CYS A 75 1.53 -7.70 2.62
N GLY A 76 1.34 -8.58 3.61
CA GLY A 76 0.01 -9.12 3.94
C GLY A 76 -0.97 -8.02 4.35
N HIS A 77 -0.55 -7.11 5.24
CA HIS A 77 -1.33 -5.93 5.63
C HIS A 77 -1.72 -5.04 4.43
N PHE A 78 -0.83 -4.88 3.45
CA PHE A 78 -1.11 -4.12 2.23
C PHE A 78 -2.21 -4.78 1.38
N TRP A 79 -2.16 -6.09 1.20
CA TRP A 79 -3.22 -6.82 0.50
C TRP A 79 -4.54 -6.85 1.26
N LEU A 80 -4.49 -6.96 2.59
CA LEU A 80 -5.67 -6.82 3.45
C LEU A 80 -6.32 -5.44 3.27
N MET A 81 -5.53 -4.37 3.27
CA MET A 81 -6.03 -3.02 3.01
C MET A 81 -6.72 -2.92 1.63
N ILE A 82 -6.09 -3.45 0.58
CA ILE A 82 -6.67 -3.44 -0.78
C ILE A 82 -8.01 -4.17 -0.81
N TRP A 83 -8.06 -5.32 -0.16
CA TRP A 83 -9.26 -6.15 -0.05
C TRP A 83 -10.40 -5.43 0.67
N GLU A 84 -10.16 -4.94 1.89
CA GLU A 84 -11.16 -4.27 2.74
C GLU A 84 -11.68 -2.98 2.10
N GLN A 85 -10.81 -2.25 1.40
CA GLN A 85 -11.16 -1.01 0.72
C GLN A 85 -11.77 -1.24 -0.68
N ASN A 86 -11.92 -2.50 -1.11
CA ASN A 86 -12.44 -2.88 -2.42
C ASN A 86 -11.69 -2.18 -3.58
N THR A 87 -10.38 -1.99 -3.40
CA THR A 87 -9.51 -1.22 -4.31
C THR A 87 -9.38 -1.93 -5.65
N LYS A 88 -9.64 -1.23 -6.75
CA LYS A 88 -9.62 -1.82 -8.11
C LYS A 88 -8.28 -1.74 -8.82
N ALA A 89 -7.44 -0.79 -8.43
CA ALA A 89 -6.15 -0.59 -9.05
C ALA A 89 -5.09 -0.14 -8.03
N VAL A 90 -3.87 -0.61 -8.23
CA VAL A 90 -2.66 -0.14 -7.53
C VAL A 90 -1.77 0.55 -8.55
N ILE A 91 -1.22 1.70 -8.17
CA ILE A 91 -0.27 2.46 -9.00
C ILE A 91 1.05 2.52 -8.23
N MET A 92 2.08 1.84 -8.74
CA MET A 92 3.41 1.78 -8.16
C MET A 92 4.36 2.74 -8.89
N LEU A 93 4.81 3.77 -8.18
CA LEU A 93 5.61 4.85 -8.78
C LEU A 93 7.13 4.72 -8.55
N ASN A 94 7.58 3.61 -7.96
CA ASN A 94 8.99 3.36 -7.64
C ASN A 94 9.40 1.95 -8.09
N ARG A 95 10.71 1.70 -8.19
CA ARG A 95 11.22 0.33 -8.35
C ARG A 95 11.44 -0.33 -7.00
N VAL A 96 11.43 -1.66 -6.95
CA VAL A 96 11.78 -2.44 -5.74
C VAL A 96 13.17 -2.02 -5.23
N ILE A 97 14.16 -1.97 -6.12
CA ILE A 97 15.51 -1.51 -5.82
C ILE A 97 15.81 -0.21 -6.58
N GLU A 98 16.29 0.80 -5.86
CA GLU A 98 16.80 2.04 -6.45
C GLU A 98 18.15 2.40 -5.85
N LYS A 99 19.14 2.66 -6.71
CA LYS A 99 20.52 2.99 -6.29
C LYS A 99 21.08 1.97 -5.27
N GLY A 100 20.78 0.68 -5.49
CA GLY A 100 21.23 -0.42 -4.63
C GLY A 100 20.49 -0.58 -3.30
N SER A 101 19.45 0.23 -3.04
CA SER A 101 18.66 0.14 -1.80
C SER A 101 17.23 -0.33 -2.07
N GLU A 102 16.70 -1.20 -1.20
CA GLU A 102 15.29 -1.62 -1.24
C GLU A 102 14.37 -0.46 -0.84
N LYS A 103 13.52 -0.03 -1.79
CA LYS A 103 12.50 1.01 -1.60
C LYS A 103 11.11 0.42 -1.36
N CYS A 104 10.90 -0.80 -1.80
CA CYS A 104 9.66 -1.53 -1.66
C CYS A 104 9.98 -3.03 -1.66
N ALA A 105 9.30 -3.83 -0.85
CA ALA A 105 9.37 -5.28 -0.97
C ALA A 105 8.72 -5.72 -2.29
N GLN A 106 9.14 -6.88 -2.81
CA GLN A 106 8.41 -7.59 -3.86
C GLN A 106 7.10 -8.11 -3.23
N TYR A 107 6.01 -7.37 -3.40
CA TYR A 107 4.72 -7.67 -2.76
C TYR A 107 3.75 -8.42 -3.69
N TRP A 108 4.11 -8.63 -4.95
CA TRP A 108 3.35 -9.36 -5.95
C TRP A 108 4.20 -10.50 -6.53
N PRO A 109 3.59 -11.59 -7.03
CA PRO A 109 4.31 -12.66 -7.71
C PRO A 109 4.97 -12.21 -9.02
N THR A 110 6.16 -12.71 -9.27
CA THR A 110 6.84 -12.58 -10.57
C THR A 110 6.37 -13.63 -11.58
N GLN A 111 6.75 -13.48 -12.85
CA GLN A 111 6.47 -14.50 -13.87
C GLN A 111 7.03 -15.89 -13.52
N ASP A 112 8.16 -15.96 -12.81
CA ASP A 112 8.75 -17.24 -12.41
C ASP A 112 7.97 -17.86 -11.23
N GLU A 113 7.57 -17.05 -10.26
CA GLU A 113 6.87 -17.50 -9.05
C GLU A 113 5.40 -17.85 -9.31
N HIS A 114 4.73 -17.15 -10.23
CA HIS A 114 3.30 -17.24 -10.58
C HIS A 114 2.33 -16.85 -9.45
N GLU A 115 2.60 -17.27 -8.22
CA GLU A 115 1.77 -17.02 -7.05
C GLU A 115 2.59 -16.65 -5.81
N MET A 116 1.98 -15.92 -4.88
CA MET A 116 2.59 -15.50 -3.62
C MET A 116 1.57 -15.58 -2.49
N SER A 117 1.93 -16.25 -1.39
CA SER A 117 1.04 -16.42 -0.23
C SER A 117 1.47 -15.56 0.98
N PHE A 118 0.49 -14.97 1.64
CA PHE A 118 0.64 -14.16 2.84
C PHE A 118 -0.15 -14.79 3.99
N ARG A 119 0.52 -15.67 4.74
CA ARG A 119 -0.11 -16.49 5.79
C ARG A 119 -0.66 -15.69 6.97
N ASP A 120 -0.08 -14.53 7.27
CA ASP A 120 -0.50 -13.63 8.34
C ASP A 120 -1.89 -13.02 8.08
N THR A 121 -2.30 -12.96 6.82
CA THR A 121 -3.54 -12.32 6.38
C THR A 121 -4.40 -13.22 5.49
N HIS A 122 -4.00 -14.48 5.30
CA HIS A 122 -4.75 -15.49 4.56
C HIS A 122 -5.03 -15.11 3.10
N PHE A 123 -4.05 -14.47 2.45
CA PHE A 123 -4.13 -14.12 1.03
C PHE A 123 -3.23 -14.98 0.16
N LEU A 124 -3.74 -15.35 -1.00
CA LEU A 124 -2.99 -15.84 -2.15
C LEU A 124 -3.15 -14.83 -3.29
N ILE A 125 -2.02 -14.38 -3.82
CA ILE A 125 -1.95 -13.46 -4.96
C ILE A 125 -1.43 -14.23 -6.15
N THR A 126 -2.16 -14.22 -7.25
CA THR A 126 -1.79 -14.92 -8.48
C THR A 126 -1.57 -13.92 -9.61
N LEU A 127 -0.46 -14.05 -10.33
CA LEU A 127 -0.22 -13.30 -11.56
C LEU A 127 -1.04 -13.92 -12.69
N VAL A 128 -2.05 -13.21 -13.18
CA VAL A 128 -2.89 -13.67 -14.30
C VAL A 128 -2.26 -13.29 -15.64
N SER A 129 -1.78 -12.04 -15.74
CA SER A 129 -1.09 -11.57 -16.95
C SER A 129 -0.18 -10.39 -16.64
N GLU A 130 0.88 -10.23 -17.42
CA GLU A 130 1.77 -9.08 -17.39
C GLU A 130 1.96 -8.53 -18.81
N ASP A 131 1.84 -7.22 -18.96
CA ASP A 131 2.08 -6.50 -20.22
C ASP A 131 3.09 -5.38 -19.97
N VAL A 132 4.32 -5.60 -20.47
CA VAL A 132 5.46 -4.69 -20.27
C VAL A 132 5.50 -3.68 -21.41
N LYS A 133 5.41 -2.39 -21.07
CA LYS A 133 5.62 -1.27 -21.98
C LYS A 133 6.95 -0.60 -21.72
N SER A 134 7.32 0.36 -22.56
CA SER A 134 8.60 1.07 -22.48
C SER A 134 8.78 1.88 -21.18
N TYR A 135 7.69 2.31 -20.54
CA TYR A 135 7.73 3.22 -19.39
C TYR A 135 6.88 2.77 -18.20
N TYR A 136 6.10 1.70 -18.34
CA TYR A 136 5.27 1.14 -17.28
C TYR A 136 5.01 -0.35 -17.58
N THR A 137 4.54 -1.09 -16.58
CA THR A 137 4.14 -2.49 -16.74
C THR A 137 2.77 -2.64 -16.12
N THR A 138 1.81 -3.23 -16.83
CA THR A 138 0.51 -3.53 -16.25
C THR A 138 0.42 -5.01 -15.90
N ARG A 139 -0.04 -5.31 -14.70
CA ARG A 139 -0.33 -6.67 -14.24
C ARG A 139 -1.80 -6.82 -13.92
N VAL A 140 -2.36 -7.94 -14.32
CA VAL A 140 -3.64 -8.40 -13.79
C VAL A 140 -3.33 -9.40 -12.70
N LEU A 141 -3.79 -9.10 -11.49
CA LEU A 141 -3.60 -9.92 -10.32
C LEU A 141 -4.95 -10.44 -9.83
N GLU A 142 -4.98 -11.72 -9.49
CA GLU A 142 -6.10 -12.33 -8.79
C GLU A 142 -5.77 -12.41 -7.31
N LEU A 143 -6.65 -11.86 -6.48
CA LEU A 143 -6.59 -11.91 -5.03
C LEU A 143 -7.60 -12.93 -4.52
N GLN A 144 -7.12 -13.93 -3.81
CA GLN A 144 -7.95 -14.91 -3.12
C GLN A 144 -7.74 -14.82 -1.61
N ASN A 145 -8.83 -14.69 -0.87
CA ASN A 145 -8.85 -14.90 0.58
C ASN A 145 -9.39 -16.31 0.89
N ASP A 146 -8.84 -17.00 1.90
CA ASP A 146 -9.24 -18.35 2.33
C ASP A 146 -10.78 -18.52 2.53
N LYS A 147 -11.54 -17.42 2.67
CA LYS A 147 -13.01 -17.40 2.77
C LYS A 147 -13.77 -17.31 1.42
N VAL A 148 -13.19 -17.78 0.31
CA VAL A 148 -13.86 -18.11 -0.99
C VAL A 148 -14.20 -16.92 -1.90
N SER A 149 -13.83 -15.69 -1.53
CA SER A 149 -14.01 -14.54 -2.43
C SER A 149 -12.75 -14.33 -3.27
N VAL A 150 -12.96 -14.19 -4.58
CA VAL A 150 -11.91 -13.90 -5.56
C VAL A 150 -12.18 -12.53 -6.16
N PHE A 151 -11.14 -11.70 -6.27
CA PHE A 151 -11.24 -10.37 -6.85
C PHE A 151 -10.06 -10.09 -7.79
N ASN A 152 -10.36 -9.61 -9.00
CA ASN A 152 -9.36 -9.24 -10.00
C ASN A 152 -9.05 -7.75 -9.93
N MET A 153 -7.77 -7.42 -9.93
CA MET A 153 -7.31 -6.05 -9.91
C MET A 153 -6.17 -5.80 -10.89
N VAL A 154 -5.95 -4.53 -11.19
CA VAL A 154 -4.85 -4.08 -12.04
C VAL A 154 -3.78 -3.42 -11.19
N GLU A 155 -2.53 -3.86 -11.35
CA GLU A 155 -1.35 -3.16 -10.83
C GLU A 155 -0.61 -2.51 -12.01
N VAL A 156 -0.15 -1.28 -11.83
CA VAL A 156 0.48 -0.43 -12.86
C VAL A 156 1.79 0.15 -12.35
#